data_AF-A0A2E7F3Z7-F1
#
_entry.id   AF-A0A2E7F3Z7-F1
#
_cell.length_a   1.000
_cell.length_b   1.000
_cell.length_c   1.000
_cell.angle_alpha   90.00
_cell.angle_beta   90.00
_cell.angle_gamma   90.00
#
_symmetry.space_group_name_H-M   'P 1'
#
loop_
_entity.id
_entity.type
_entity.pdbx_description
1 polymer ?
#
loop_
_entity_poly.entity_id
_entity_poly.type
_entity_poly.pdbx_seq_one_letter_code
_entity_poly.pdbx_strand_id
1 'polypeptide(L)'
;MTDQSASVETMYDPGRPWISGPDEDPNRANWAAEYFDPTGETAKPVFLRGQMLLAIARLVILVATFGVLSSAPRVGAAVAAFGIGVPMLMSLVSHVRRLAHAGRPAFLALFVALPFLLASLFTVVQIQAISQQPVVAELDAETLRAAVEAELNGSDTEEANEADAPEAEAPAPRPQMRRRGPPPTAEQILAGTIQGGIVMWLFLSLFTMVYSLVYVARRPRAERVEERRTSLYG
;
A
#
# COMPACT_ATOMS: atom_id res chain seq x y z
N MET A 1 -15.79 -11.40 -51.13
CA MET A 1 -16.45 -10.82 -49.94
C MET A 1 -16.97 -11.98 -49.12
N THR A 2 -16.13 -12.51 -48.23
CA THR A 2 -16.42 -13.71 -47.43
C THR A 2 -16.75 -13.28 -46.01
N ASP A 3 -18.04 -13.34 -45.70
CA ASP A 3 -18.62 -13.91 -44.48
C ASP A 3 -17.97 -13.53 -43.14
N GLN A 4 -17.97 -12.25 -42.79
CA GLN A 4 -17.76 -11.83 -41.40
C GLN A 4 -18.95 -12.21 -40.50
N SER A 5 -20.15 -12.37 -41.07
CA SER A 5 -21.39 -12.72 -40.38
C SER A 5 -21.31 -14.06 -39.65
N ALA A 6 -20.78 -15.10 -40.30
CA ALA A 6 -20.65 -16.43 -39.68
C ALA A 6 -19.70 -16.45 -38.45
N SER A 7 -18.72 -15.54 -38.39
CA SER A 7 -17.80 -15.45 -37.24
C SER A 7 -18.42 -14.77 -36.02
N VAL A 8 -19.37 -13.85 -36.21
CA VAL A 8 -20.05 -13.12 -35.13
C VAL A 8 -21.08 -14.00 -34.42
N GLU A 9 -21.73 -14.92 -35.15
CA GLU A 9 -22.73 -15.84 -34.60
C GLU A 9 -22.16 -16.87 -33.60
N THR A 10 -20.83 -17.03 -33.58
CA THR A 10 -20.12 -17.96 -32.66
C THR A 10 -19.35 -17.25 -31.55
N MET A 11 -19.34 -15.91 -31.49
CA MET A 11 -18.66 -15.15 -30.43
C MET A 11 -19.52 -15.04 -29.18
N TYR A 12 -18.91 -15.34 -28.03
CA TYR A 12 -19.53 -15.20 -26.71
C TYR A 12 -19.97 -13.76 -26.40
N ASP A 13 -19.11 -12.77 -26.68
CA ASP A 13 -19.42 -11.34 -26.56
C ASP A 13 -18.98 -10.58 -27.82
N PRO A 14 -19.90 -10.29 -28.75
CA PRO A 14 -19.60 -9.55 -29.98
C PRO A 14 -19.02 -8.14 -29.74
N GLY A 15 -19.36 -7.50 -28.61
CA GLY A 15 -18.84 -6.19 -28.25
C GLY A 15 -17.41 -6.25 -27.67
N ARG A 16 -16.95 -7.44 -27.28
CA ARG A 16 -15.64 -7.68 -26.68
C ARG A 16 -15.04 -8.98 -27.25
N PRO A 17 -14.61 -8.99 -28.52
CA PRO A 17 -14.15 -10.21 -29.21
C PRO A 17 -12.92 -10.86 -28.58
N TRP A 18 -12.26 -10.19 -27.62
CA TRP A 18 -11.16 -10.76 -26.84
C TRP A 18 -11.60 -11.63 -25.65
N ILE A 19 -12.91 -11.70 -25.36
CA ILE A 19 -13.54 -12.58 -24.37
C ILE A 19 -14.17 -13.73 -25.15
N SER A 20 -13.54 -14.90 -25.09
CA SER A 20 -13.98 -16.08 -25.84
C SER A 20 -14.99 -16.95 -25.10
N GLY A 21 -15.16 -16.75 -23.79
CA GLY A 21 -16.02 -17.59 -22.97
C GLY A 21 -16.37 -16.99 -21.61
N PRO A 22 -17.28 -17.65 -20.87
CA PRO A 22 -17.78 -17.17 -19.57
C PRO A 22 -16.71 -17.13 -18.48
N ASP A 23 -15.65 -17.94 -18.59
CA ASP A 23 -14.49 -17.97 -17.70
C ASP A 23 -13.56 -16.77 -17.90
N GLU A 24 -13.63 -16.11 -19.06
CA GLU A 24 -12.87 -14.91 -19.37
C GLU A 24 -13.64 -13.60 -19.08
N ASP A 25 -14.94 -13.68 -18.77
CA ASP A 25 -15.80 -12.51 -18.51
C ASP A 25 -15.58 -11.96 -17.08
N PRO A 26 -14.97 -10.76 -16.92
CA PRO A 26 -14.75 -10.17 -15.60
C PRO A 26 -16.05 -9.80 -14.88
N ASN A 27 -17.16 -9.63 -15.59
CA ASN A 27 -18.43 -9.27 -14.95
C ASN A 27 -19.09 -10.46 -14.23
N ARG A 28 -18.69 -11.68 -14.58
CA ARG A 28 -19.21 -12.93 -14.02
C ARG A 28 -18.19 -13.68 -13.16
N ALA A 29 -17.01 -13.09 -12.97
CA ALA A 29 -15.92 -13.70 -12.21
C ALA A 29 -16.30 -13.87 -10.73
N ASN A 30 -15.97 -15.03 -10.17
CA ASN A 30 -16.06 -15.27 -8.73
C ASN A 30 -14.86 -14.61 -8.03
N TRP A 31 -15.02 -13.36 -7.62
CA TRP A 31 -13.95 -12.57 -6.99
C TRP A 31 -13.47 -13.15 -5.65
N ALA A 32 -14.31 -13.86 -4.91
CA ALA A 32 -13.89 -14.53 -3.68
C ALA A 32 -12.88 -15.64 -3.99
N ALA A 33 -13.17 -16.49 -4.97
CA ALA A 33 -12.20 -17.51 -5.42
C ALA A 33 -10.93 -16.86 -5.99
N GLU A 34 -11.06 -15.79 -6.78
CA GLU A 34 -9.92 -15.09 -7.38
C GLU A 34 -8.91 -14.56 -6.35
N TYR A 35 -9.40 -14.08 -5.20
CA TYR A 35 -8.55 -13.44 -4.19
C TYR A 35 -8.13 -14.35 -3.03
N PHE A 36 -8.83 -15.48 -2.81
CA PHE A 36 -8.61 -16.33 -1.65
C PHE A 36 -8.27 -17.79 -1.96
N ASP A 37 -8.50 -18.25 -3.19
CA ASP A 37 -8.13 -19.60 -3.61
C ASP A 37 -6.90 -19.57 -4.54
N PRO A 38 -5.71 -19.97 -4.07
CA PRO A 38 -4.49 -19.98 -4.90
C PRO A 38 -4.41 -21.17 -5.86
N THR A 39 -5.30 -22.16 -5.76
CA THR A 39 -5.20 -23.42 -6.53
C THR A 39 -5.84 -23.35 -7.91
N GLY A 40 -6.67 -22.35 -8.16
CA GLY A 40 -7.34 -22.17 -9.45
C GLY A 40 -6.50 -21.47 -10.52
N GLU A 41 -7.13 -21.26 -11.68
CA GLU A 41 -6.57 -20.54 -12.82
C GLU A 41 -7.32 -19.23 -13.07
N THR A 42 -6.63 -18.24 -13.63
CA THR A 42 -7.22 -16.94 -13.97
C THR A 42 -6.88 -16.48 -15.38
N ALA A 43 -7.91 -16.26 -16.18
CA ALA A 43 -7.80 -15.68 -17.51
C ALA A 43 -7.29 -14.23 -17.48
N LYS A 44 -6.65 -13.79 -18.56
CA LYS A 44 -6.03 -12.46 -18.63
C LYS A 44 -7.02 -11.32 -18.33
N PRO A 45 -8.24 -11.27 -18.90
CA PRO A 45 -9.16 -10.16 -18.67
C PRO A 45 -9.60 -10.07 -17.20
N VAL A 46 -9.92 -11.21 -16.59
CA VAL A 46 -10.31 -11.31 -15.17
C VAL A 46 -9.17 -10.86 -14.26
N PHE A 47 -7.94 -11.34 -14.52
CA PHE A 47 -6.74 -10.94 -13.79
C PHE A 47 -6.53 -9.41 -13.84
N LEU A 48 -6.55 -8.81 -15.03
CA LEU A 48 -6.33 -7.37 -15.18
C LEU A 48 -7.41 -6.54 -14.47
N ARG A 49 -8.67 -6.96 -14.58
CA ARG A 49 -9.77 -6.33 -13.84
C ARG A 49 -9.59 -6.47 -12.33
N GLY A 50 -9.20 -7.65 -11.87
CA GLY A 50 -8.94 -7.94 -10.46
C GLY A 50 -7.82 -7.09 -9.89
N GLN A 51 -6.72 -6.91 -10.63
CA GLN A 51 -5.62 -6.03 -10.23
C GLN A 51 -6.04 -4.56 -10.18
N MET A 52 -6.89 -4.12 -11.12
CA MET A 52 -7.44 -2.76 -11.10
C MET A 52 -8.32 -2.52 -9.87
N LEU A 53 -9.19 -3.47 -9.51
CA LEU A 53 -10.01 -3.37 -8.29
C LEU A 53 -9.14 -3.29 -7.03
N LEU A 54 -8.11 -4.12 -6.92
CA LEU A 54 -7.16 -4.06 -5.81
C LEU A 54 -6.36 -2.75 -5.80
N ALA A 55 -6.01 -2.19 -6.97
CA ALA A 55 -5.33 -0.89 -7.05
C ALA A 55 -6.23 0.25 -6.52
N ILE A 56 -7.51 0.25 -6.89
CA ILE A 56 -8.49 1.21 -6.36
C ILE A 56 -8.65 1.05 -4.85
N ALA A 57 -8.82 -0.20 -4.37
CA ALA A 57 -8.93 -0.48 -2.94
C ALA A 57 -7.70 0.03 -2.16
N ARG A 58 -6.49 -0.25 -2.67
CA ARG A 58 -5.25 0.25 -2.06
C ARG A 58 -5.17 1.77 -2.07
N LEU A 59 -5.62 2.44 -3.13
CA LEU A 59 -5.63 3.90 -3.17
C LEU A 59 -6.56 4.50 -2.10
N VAL A 60 -7.76 3.94 -1.93
CA VAL A 60 -8.69 4.38 -0.89
C VAL A 60 -8.08 4.17 0.50
N ILE A 61 -7.50 3.00 0.74
CA ILE A 61 -6.81 2.68 2.00
C ILE A 61 -5.64 3.62 2.24
N LEU A 62 -4.87 3.95 1.21
CA LEU A 62 -3.72 4.86 1.29
C LEU A 62 -4.15 6.26 1.75
N VAL A 63 -5.19 6.81 1.13
CA VAL A 63 -5.75 8.12 1.51
C VAL A 63 -6.25 8.09 2.96
N ALA A 64 -7.00 7.05 3.34
CA ALA A 64 -7.46 6.88 4.72
C ALA A 64 -6.29 6.77 5.71
N THR A 65 -5.25 6.04 5.34
CA THR A 65 -4.03 5.86 6.14
C THR A 65 -3.37 7.21 6.42
N PHE A 66 -3.15 8.04 5.40
CA PHE A 66 -2.57 9.37 5.59
C PHE A 66 -3.43 10.29 6.46
N GLY A 67 -4.76 10.21 6.31
CA GLY A 67 -5.70 10.93 7.18
C GLY A 67 -5.53 10.54 8.65
N VAL A 68 -5.57 9.25 8.95
CA VAL A 68 -5.45 8.72 10.33
C VAL A 68 -4.05 8.92 10.91
N LEU A 69 -3.00 8.81 10.10
CA LEU A 69 -1.61 8.96 10.55
C LEU A 69 -1.33 10.36 11.12
N SER A 70 -2.09 11.37 10.70
CA SER A 70 -1.94 12.75 11.16
C SER A 70 -2.45 12.99 12.59
N SER A 71 -3.41 12.19 13.05
CA SER A 71 -4.10 12.36 14.34
C SER A 71 -3.90 11.20 15.31
N ALA A 72 -3.67 9.99 14.80
CA ALA A 72 -3.46 8.79 15.60
C ALA A 72 -2.40 7.88 14.95
N PRO A 73 -1.10 8.21 15.09
CA PRO A 73 -0.02 7.54 14.36
C PRO A 73 0.03 6.01 14.53
N ARG A 74 -0.24 5.50 15.74
CA ARG A 74 -0.25 4.05 16.01
C ARG A 74 -1.41 3.33 15.29
N VAL A 75 -2.60 3.95 15.28
CA VAL A 75 -3.76 3.43 14.54
C VAL A 75 -3.49 3.51 13.04
N GLY A 76 -2.95 4.63 12.57
CA GLY A 76 -2.51 4.81 11.18
C GLY A 76 -1.50 3.76 10.75
N ALA A 77 -0.56 3.38 11.62
CA ALA A 77 0.41 2.30 11.38
C ALA A 77 -0.28 0.95 11.17
N ALA A 78 -1.23 0.60 12.03
CA ALA A 78 -2.00 -0.63 11.91
C ALA A 78 -2.82 -0.65 10.62
N VAL A 79 -3.51 0.45 10.31
CA VAL A 79 -4.28 0.62 9.07
C VAL A 79 -3.36 0.49 7.85
N ALA A 80 -2.16 1.07 7.87
CA ALA A 80 -1.18 0.92 6.81
C ALA A 80 -0.75 -0.55 6.64
N ALA A 81 -0.38 -1.21 7.74
CA ALA A 81 0.12 -2.58 7.71
C ALA A 81 -0.93 -3.57 7.19
N PHE A 82 -2.14 -3.55 7.75
CA PHE A 82 -3.23 -4.44 7.31
C PHE A 82 -3.83 -4.00 5.99
N GLY A 83 -4.02 -2.70 5.80
CA GLY A 83 -4.63 -2.15 4.60
C GLY A 83 -3.76 -2.29 3.36
N ILE A 84 -2.43 -2.31 3.49
CA ILE A 84 -1.53 -2.67 2.37
C ILE A 84 -1.33 -4.18 2.31
N GLY A 85 -1.15 -4.83 3.46
CA GLY A 85 -0.82 -6.26 3.57
C GLY A 85 -1.92 -7.19 3.05
N VAL A 86 -3.18 -6.97 3.41
CA VAL A 86 -4.28 -7.84 2.98
C VAL A 86 -4.48 -7.77 1.45
N PRO A 87 -4.61 -6.59 0.81
CA PRO A 87 -4.65 -6.51 -0.64
C PRO A 87 -3.38 -7.03 -1.32
N MET A 88 -2.21 -6.93 -0.68
CA MET A 88 -0.98 -7.53 -1.21
C MET A 88 -1.12 -9.06 -1.30
N LEU A 89 -1.63 -9.72 -0.25
CA LEU A 89 -1.87 -11.17 -0.27
C LEU A 89 -2.91 -11.58 -1.32
N MET A 90 -4.01 -10.83 -1.44
CA MET A 90 -5.01 -11.06 -2.49
C MET A 90 -4.40 -10.93 -3.90
N SER A 91 -3.50 -9.97 -4.08
CA SER A 91 -2.78 -9.82 -5.33
C SER A 91 -1.81 -10.97 -5.57
N LEU A 92 -1.12 -11.45 -4.54
CA LEU A 92 -0.24 -12.61 -4.64
C LEU A 92 -1.02 -13.84 -5.12
N VAL A 93 -2.18 -14.11 -4.53
CA VAL A 93 -3.09 -15.21 -4.94
C VAL A 93 -3.48 -15.07 -6.41
N SER A 94 -3.98 -13.90 -6.83
CA SER A 94 -4.35 -13.64 -8.22
C SER A 94 -3.17 -13.81 -9.20
N HIS A 95 -1.95 -13.44 -8.80
CA HIS A 95 -0.75 -13.67 -9.61
C HIS A 95 -0.35 -15.14 -9.71
N VAL A 96 -0.50 -15.92 -8.63
CA VAL A 96 -0.29 -17.38 -8.65
C VAL A 96 -1.25 -18.02 -9.65
N ARG A 97 -2.55 -17.73 -9.53
CA ARG A 97 -3.58 -18.27 -10.43
C ARG A 97 -3.33 -17.89 -11.89
N ARG A 98 -2.90 -16.65 -12.15
CA ARG A 98 -2.58 -16.17 -13.49
C ARG A 98 -1.34 -16.85 -14.09
N LEU A 99 -0.31 -17.05 -13.28
CA LEU A 99 0.90 -17.77 -13.71
C LEU A 99 0.60 -19.24 -13.98
N ALA A 100 -0.22 -19.88 -13.13
CA ALA A 100 -0.71 -21.24 -13.34
C ALA A 100 -1.47 -21.36 -14.66
N HIS A 101 -2.41 -20.45 -14.93
CA HIS A 101 -3.13 -20.37 -16.22
C HIS A 101 -2.17 -20.18 -17.42
N ALA A 102 -1.07 -19.45 -17.26
CA ALA A 102 -0.05 -19.30 -18.31
C ALA A 102 0.92 -20.50 -18.38
N GLY A 103 0.76 -21.48 -17.49
CA GLY A 103 1.62 -22.63 -17.24
C GLY A 103 3.08 -22.22 -16.95
N ARG A 104 3.23 -21.17 -16.15
CA ARG A 104 4.50 -20.66 -15.65
C ARG A 104 4.64 -21.02 -14.17
N PRO A 105 5.87 -21.10 -13.65
CA PRO A 105 6.06 -21.47 -12.25
C PRO A 105 5.46 -20.43 -11.31
N ALA A 106 4.60 -20.88 -10.38
CA ALA A 106 3.85 -20.05 -9.45
C ALA A 106 4.75 -19.25 -8.48
N PHE A 107 5.93 -19.76 -8.14
CA PHE A 107 6.86 -19.05 -7.23
C PHE A 107 7.30 -17.68 -7.75
N LEU A 108 7.19 -17.43 -9.06
CA LEU A 108 7.47 -16.11 -9.64
C LEU A 108 6.48 -15.03 -9.15
N ALA A 109 5.33 -15.42 -8.61
CA ALA A 109 4.42 -14.48 -7.95
C ALA A 109 5.08 -13.79 -6.75
N LEU A 110 6.12 -14.37 -6.13
CA LEU A 110 6.82 -13.76 -4.99
C LEU A 110 7.43 -12.40 -5.32
N PHE A 111 7.77 -12.12 -6.59
CA PHE A 111 8.23 -10.80 -7.02
C PHE A 111 7.22 -9.68 -6.73
N VAL A 112 5.93 -10.03 -6.64
CA VAL A 112 4.83 -9.10 -6.35
C VAL A 112 4.81 -8.69 -4.88
N ALA A 113 5.32 -9.54 -3.98
CA ALA A 113 5.40 -9.26 -2.55
C ALA A 113 6.62 -8.41 -2.18
N LEU A 114 7.66 -8.35 -3.03
CA LEU A 114 8.93 -7.67 -2.72
C LEU A 114 8.78 -6.20 -2.31
N PRO A 115 7.97 -5.34 -2.98
CA PRO A 115 7.81 -3.96 -2.53
C PRO A 115 7.34 -3.86 -1.08
N PHE A 116 6.38 -4.69 -0.70
CA PHE A 116 5.83 -4.71 0.65
C PHE A 116 6.84 -5.21 1.66
N LEU A 117 7.55 -6.29 1.35
CA LEU A 117 8.56 -6.87 2.25
C LEU A 117 9.73 -5.89 2.48
N LEU A 118 10.24 -5.27 1.42
CA LEU A 118 11.33 -4.30 1.52
C LEU A 118 10.90 -3.03 2.27
N ALA A 119 9.69 -2.52 2.00
CA ALA A 119 9.13 -1.39 2.74
C ALA A 119 8.91 -1.67 4.21
N SER A 120 8.39 -2.85 4.54
CA SER A 120 8.19 -3.28 5.92
C SER A 120 9.53 -3.43 6.63
N LEU A 121 10.51 -4.07 5.99
CA LEU A 121 11.85 -4.23 6.55
C LEU A 121 12.52 -2.88 6.81
N PHE A 122 12.50 -1.97 5.85
CA PHE A 122 13.01 -0.61 6.02
C PHE A 122 12.34 0.10 7.19
N THR A 123 11.01 0.06 7.27
CA THR A 123 10.26 0.71 8.35
C THR A 123 10.65 0.15 9.71
N VAL A 124 10.75 -1.18 9.85
CA VAL A 124 11.13 -1.84 11.10
C VAL A 124 12.56 -1.48 11.50
N VAL A 125 13.51 -1.51 10.56
CA VAL A 125 14.91 -1.14 10.81
C VAL A 125 15.02 0.32 11.25
N GLN A 126 14.27 1.23 10.61
CA GLN A 126 14.27 2.64 10.98
C GLN A 126 13.68 2.89 12.37
N ILE A 127 12.55 2.24 12.71
CA ILE A 127 11.97 2.33 14.06
C ILE A 127 12.96 1.84 15.11
N GLN A 128 13.64 0.72 14.87
CA GLN A 128 14.66 0.21 15.77
C GLN A 128 15.83 1.19 15.93
N ALA A 129 16.34 1.74 14.82
CA ALA A 129 17.44 2.70 14.86
C ALA A 129 17.08 3.98 15.65
N ILE A 130 15.85 4.47 15.49
CA ILE A 130 15.33 5.63 16.24
C ILE A 130 15.24 5.31 17.74
N SER A 131 14.73 4.14 18.10
CA SER A 131 14.58 3.74 19.52
C SER A 131 15.90 3.66 20.29
N GLN A 132 17.03 3.54 19.59
CA GLN A 132 18.37 3.50 20.20
C GLN A 132 19.03 4.88 20.30
N GLN A 133 18.40 5.95 19.81
CA GLN A 133 18.98 7.29 19.88
C GLN A 133 18.78 7.89 21.28
N PRO A 134 19.84 8.47 21.89
CA PRO A 134 19.74 9.08 23.22
C PRO A 134 18.73 10.24 23.25
N VAL A 135 18.57 10.93 22.13
CA VAL A 135 17.60 12.03 21.99
C VAL A 135 16.15 11.57 22.19
N VAL A 136 15.83 10.32 21.85
CA VAL A 136 14.48 9.75 22.04
C VAL A 136 14.24 9.41 23.51
N ALA A 137 15.27 8.93 24.21
CA ALA A 137 15.19 8.73 25.66
C ALA A 137 15.02 10.05 26.41
N GLU A 138 15.65 11.13 25.93
CA GLU A 138 15.47 12.48 26.46
C GLU A 138 14.06 13.04 26.18
N LEU A 139 13.53 12.83 24.96
CA LEU A 139 12.15 13.19 24.59
C LEU A 139 11.10 12.43 25.42
N ASP A 140 11.30 11.13 25.66
CA ASP A 140 10.43 10.33 26.52
C ASP A 140 10.50 10.81 27.99
N ALA A 141 11.68 11.20 28.47
CA ALA A 141 11.84 11.77 29.81
C ALA A 141 11.20 13.17 29.94
N GLU A 142 11.31 14.01 28.90
CA GLU A 142 10.71 15.35 28.87
C GLU A 142 9.18 15.29 28.77
N THR A 143 8.64 14.38 27.96
CA THR A 143 7.19 14.14 27.90
C THR A 143 6.63 13.56 29.21
N LEU A 144 7.36 12.66 29.87
CA LEU A 144 7.02 12.21 31.23
C LEU A 144 7.04 13.34 32.25
N ARG A 145 8.06 14.22 32.20
CA ARG A 145 8.11 15.40 33.08
C ARG A 145 6.95 16.35 32.83
N ALA A 146 6.64 16.64 31.57
CA ALA A 146 5.51 17.49 31.22
C ALA A 146 4.15 16.89 31.64
N ALA A 147 3.98 15.56 31.55
CA ALA A 147 2.79 14.88 32.04
C ALA A 147 2.68 14.94 33.57
N VAL A 148 3.80 14.74 34.28
CA VAL A 148 3.86 14.85 35.74
C VAL A 148 3.64 16.30 36.20
N GLU A 149 4.18 17.29 35.51
CA GLU A 149 3.94 18.72 35.79
C GLU A 149 2.49 19.12 35.50
N ALA A 150 1.86 18.58 34.46
CA ALA A 150 0.44 18.80 34.19
C ALA A 150 -0.46 18.15 35.26
N GLU A 151 -0.06 16.99 35.79
CA GLU A 151 -0.75 16.31 36.89
C GLU A 151 -0.56 17.04 38.23
N LEU A 152 0.63 17.62 38.47
CA LEU A 152 0.95 18.40 39.66
C LEU A 152 0.35 19.82 39.64
N ASN A 153 0.28 20.46 38.48
CA ASN A 153 -0.32 21.79 38.33
C ASN A 153 -1.84 21.75 38.11
N GLY A 154 -2.42 20.56 37.92
CA GLY A 154 -3.86 20.35 37.80
C GLY A 154 -4.62 20.45 39.13
N SER A 155 -3.96 20.71 40.27
CA SER A 155 -4.57 20.72 41.59
C SER A 155 -4.58 22.06 42.33
N ASP A 156 -4.08 23.18 41.78
CA ASP A 156 -4.09 24.46 42.50
C ASP A 156 -4.36 25.68 41.58
N THR A 157 -5.59 26.19 41.69
CA THR A 157 -5.98 27.62 41.79
C THR A 157 -5.24 28.65 40.91
N GLU A 158 -5.91 29.15 39.85
CA GLU A 158 -5.61 30.45 39.24
C GLU A 158 -6.45 31.56 39.90
N GLU A 159 -5.83 32.32 40.80
CA GLU A 159 -6.21 33.71 41.05
C GLU A 159 -4.96 34.56 41.34
N ALA A 160 -4.95 35.75 40.73
CA ALA A 160 -4.20 36.94 41.08
C ALA A 160 -2.73 37.11 40.62
N ASN A 161 -2.62 37.89 39.53
CA ASN A 161 -2.08 39.26 39.52
C ASN A 161 -0.59 39.45 39.20
N GLU A 162 -0.30 40.13 38.07
CA GLU A 162 0.80 41.08 37.99
C GLU A 162 0.57 42.07 36.83
N ALA A 163 0.32 43.33 37.18
CA ALA A 163 0.39 44.48 36.29
C ALA A 163 1.16 45.59 37.03
N ASP A 164 2.44 45.78 36.69
CA ASP A 164 3.02 47.10 36.43
C ASP A 164 4.43 46.99 35.82
N ALA A 165 4.73 47.86 34.84
CA ALA A 165 5.96 47.91 34.05
C ALA A 165 7.06 48.78 34.74
N PRO A 166 8.34 48.83 34.28
CA PRO A 166 8.64 49.58 33.06
C PRO A 166 9.76 49.04 32.14
N GLU A 167 9.54 49.40 30.87
CA GLU A 167 10.40 49.60 29.71
C GLU A 167 11.92 49.74 29.94
N ALA A 168 12.70 48.87 29.29
CA ALA A 168 14.15 48.99 29.17
C ALA A 168 14.60 48.76 27.70
N GLU A 169 15.58 49.57 27.32
CA GLU A 169 16.17 49.84 26.00
C GLU A 169 16.29 48.68 24.99
N ALA A 170 15.99 49.00 23.73
CA ALA A 170 16.08 48.10 22.59
C ALA A 170 17.53 47.65 22.30
N PRO A 171 17.85 46.35 22.36
CA PRO A 171 19.14 45.87 21.90
C PRO A 171 19.14 45.65 20.38
N ALA A 172 20.28 45.96 19.76
CA ALA A 172 20.60 45.82 18.33
C ALA A 172 20.13 44.50 17.70
N PRO A 173 19.87 44.46 16.37
CA PRO A 173 19.28 43.30 15.70
C PRO A 173 20.20 42.09 15.80
N ARG A 174 19.83 41.14 16.66
CA ARG A 174 20.47 39.82 16.73
C ARG A 174 20.22 39.10 15.41
N PRO A 175 21.21 38.36 14.87
CA PRO A 175 21.01 37.57 13.66
C PRO A 175 19.81 36.65 13.90
N GLN A 176 18.85 36.66 12.97
CA GLN A 176 17.66 35.83 13.02
C GLN A 176 18.10 34.37 13.17
N MET A 177 18.13 33.86 14.41
CA MET A 177 18.05 32.44 14.66
C MET A 177 16.77 32.02 13.96
N ARG A 178 16.93 31.33 12.81
CA ARG A 178 15.83 30.59 12.19
C ARG A 178 15.13 29.89 13.35
N ARG A 179 13.89 30.28 13.60
CA ARG A 179 13.00 29.61 14.55
C ARG A 179 12.92 28.17 14.09
N ARG A 180 13.85 27.35 14.58
CA ARG A 180 13.78 25.92 14.48
C ARG A 180 12.59 25.60 15.36
N GLY A 181 11.52 25.10 14.75
CA GLY A 181 10.32 24.74 15.48
C GLY A 181 10.65 23.80 16.64
N PRO A 182 9.71 23.60 17.57
CA PRO A 182 9.91 22.66 18.65
C PRO A 182 10.40 21.31 18.09
N PRO A 183 11.31 20.62 18.80
CA PRO A 183 11.82 19.32 18.37
C PRO A 183 10.64 18.37 18.12
N PRO A 184 10.72 17.52 17.08
CA PRO A 184 9.61 16.63 16.73
C PRO A 184 9.33 15.64 17.86
N THR A 185 8.06 15.43 18.18
CA THR A 185 7.65 14.46 19.21
C THR A 185 7.88 13.02 18.74
N ALA A 186 7.95 12.07 19.68
CA ALA A 186 8.08 10.63 19.35
C ALA A 186 7.00 10.14 18.37
N GLU A 187 5.77 10.64 18.52
CA GLU A 187 4.66 10.34 17.62
C GLU A 187 4.85 10.90 16.22
N GLN A 188 5.39 12.11 16.08
CA GLN A 188 5.71 12.71 14.78
C GLN A 188 6.85 11.97 14.09
N ILE A 189 7.85 11.51 14.85
CA ILE A 189 8.96 10.70 14.33
C ILE A 189 8.44 9.34 13.83
N LEU A 190 7.57 8.69 14.58
CA LEU A 190 6.92 7.44 14.18
C LEU A 190 6.09 7.64 12.90
N ALA A 191 5.23 8.67 12.87
CA ALA A 191 4.42 9.00 11.71
C ALA A 191 5.29 9.25 10.46
N GLY A 192 6.37 10.03 10.60
CA GLY A 192 7.32 10.28 9.52
C GLY A 192 8.00 9.00 9.01
N THR A 193 8.35 8.08 9.91
CA THR A 193 8.97 6.80 9.55
C THR A 193 8.01 5.90 8.77
N ILE A 194 6.76 5.79 9.23
CA ILE A 194 5.70 5.03 8.53
C ILE A 194 5.42 5.63 7.16
N GLN A 195 5.29 6.97 7.09
CA GLN A 195 5.10 7.68 5.82
C GLN A 195 6.26 7.42 4.86
N GLY A 196 7.51 7.43 5.33
CA GLY A 196 8.67 7.06 4.52
C GLY A 196 8.58 5.63 3.98
N GLY A 197 8.17 4.67 4.82
CA GLY A 197 7.93 3.29 4.40
C GLY A 197 6.85 3.16 3.32
N ILE A 198 5.72 3.86 3.48
CA ILE A 198 4.63 3.91 2.50
C ILE A 198 5.11 4.49 1.16
N VAL A 199 5.87 5.58 1.18
CA VAL A 199 6.43 6.20 -0.03
C VAL A 199 7.39 5.24 -0.72
N MET A 200 8.27 4.58 0.03
CA MET A 200 9.18 3.58 -0.54
C MET A 200 8.41 2.40 -1.16
N TRP A 201 7.37 1.91 -0.47
CA TRP A 201 6.48 0.87 -1.01
C TRP A 201 5.85 1.30 -2.35
N LEU A 202 5.36 2.54 -2.46
CA LEU A 202 4.78 3.07 -3.69
C LEU A 202 5.78 3.05 -4.85
N PHE A 203 6.99 3.54 -4.63
CA PHE A 203 8.04 3.55 -5.65
C PHE A 203 8.44 2.13 -6.08
N LEU A 204 8.62 1.23 -5.12
CA LEU A 204 8.93 -0.17 -5.44
C LEU A 204 7.79 -0.89 -6.17
N SER A 205 6.53 -0.53 -5.86
CA SER A 205 5.35 -1.11 -6.50
C SER A 205 5.25 -0.79 -8.00
N LEU A 206 5.92 0.26 -8.48
CA LEU A 206 6.02 0.55 -9.91
C LEU A 206 6.73 -0.59 -10.68
N PHE A 207 7.78 -1.18 -10.10
CA PHE A 207 8.49 -2.30 -10.71
C PHE A 207 7.59 -3.54 -10.79
N THR A 208 6.80 -3.79 -9.74
CA THR A 208 5.80 -4.86 -9.74
C THR A 208 4.73 -4.62 -10.79
N MET A 209 4.23 -3.40 -10.94
CA MET A 209 3.27 -3.07 -12.01
C MET A 209 3.84 -3.39 -13.40
N VAL A 210 5.07 -2.97 -13.68
CA VAL A 210 5.74 -3.27 -14.95
C VAL A 210 5.90 -4.78 -15.13
N TYR A 211 6.34 -5.49 -14.10
CA TYR A 211 6.44 -6.95 -14.10
C TYR A 211 5.09 -7.62 -14.40
N SER A 212 4.01 -7.18 -13.76
CA SER A 212 2.66 -7.72 -13.97
C SER A 212 2.19 -7.51 -15.40
N LEU A 213 2.43 -6.34 -15.99
CA LEU A 213 2.02 -6.02 -17.36
C LEU A 213 2.87 -6.73 -18.42
N VAL A 214 4.19 -6.70 -18.27
CA VAL A 214 5.13 -7.19 -19.27
C VAL A 214 5.32 -8.70 -19.18
N TYR A 215 5.29 -9.27 -17.98
CA TYR A 215 5.49 -10.70 -17.79
C TYR A 215 4.17 -11.42 -17.56
N VAL A 216 3.46 -11.15 -16.46
CA VAL A 216 2.36 -11.98 -15.94
C VAL A 216 1.11 -11.93 -16.83
N ALA A 217 0.77 -10.75 -17.36
CA ALA A 217 -0.40 -10.54 -18.20
C ALA A 217 -0.21 -11.00 -19.66
N ARG A 218 0.98 -11.45 -20.08
CA ARG A 218 1.17 -11.97 -21.44
C ARG A 218 0.39 -13.28 -21.65
N ARG A 219 -0.17 -13.46 -22.85
CA ARG A 219 -0.84 -14.71 -23.23
C ARG A 219 0.18 -15.87 -23.31
N PRO A 220 -0.24 -17.13 -23.09
CA PRO A 220 0.61 -18.29 -23.27
C PRO A 220 1.14 -18.40 -24.72
N ARG A 221 2.27 -19.11 -24.92
CA ARG A 221 2.82 -19.35 -26.27
C ARG A 221 1.87 -20.20 -27.11
N ALA A 222 1.85 -19.95 -28.42
CA ALA A 222 0.93 -20.55 -29.40
C ALA A 222 0.93 -22.09 -29.40
N GLU A 223 2.10 -22.71 -29.19
CA GLU A 223 2.28 -24.17 -29.16
C GLU A 223 1.34 -24.89 -28.17
N ARG A 224 1.03 -24.29 -27.01
CA ARG A 224 0.10 -24.89 -26.04
C ARG A 224 -1.37 -24.65 -26.33
N VAL A 225 -1.69 -23.63 -27.13
CA VAL A 225 -3.07 -23.43 -27.60
C VAL A 225 -3.44 -24.56 -28.56
N GLU A 226 -2.50 -24.99 -29.40
CA GLU A 226 -2.66 -26.17 -30.25
C GLU A 226 -2.77 -27.46 -29.44
N GLU A 227 -1.90 -27.66 -28.44
CA GLU A 227 -1.89 -28.87 -27.59
C GLU A 227 -3.18 -29.02 -26.74
N ARG A 228 -3.73 -27.92 -26.21
CA ARG A 228 -5.04 -27.95 -25.52
C ARG A 228 -6.18 -28.18 -26.51
N ARG A 229 -6.08 -27.68 -27.75
CA ARG A 229 -7.07 -27.96 -28.80
C ARG A 229 -7.05 -29.43 -29.18
N THR A 230 -5.89 -30.02 -29.43
CA THR A 230 -5.77 -31.44 -29.81
C THR A 230 -6.18 -32.37 -28.67
N SER A 231 -5.89 -32.03 -27.41
CA SER A 231 -6.33 -32.78 -26.23
C SER A 231 -7.85 -32.79 -26.00
N LEU A 232 -8.60 -31.79 -26.46
CA LEU A 232 -10.06 -31.72 -26.30
C LEU A 232 -10.81 -32.40 -27.45
N TYR A 233 -10.12 -32.74 -28.54
CA TYR A 233 -10.70 -33.32 -29.75
C TYR A 233 -10.04 -34.64 -30.18
N GLY A 234 -9.18 -35.23 -29.34
CA GLY A 234 -8.60 -36.57 -29.51
C GLY A 234 -9.06 -37.49 -28.40
#